data_AF-A0A938IC08-F1
#
_entry.id   AF-A0A938IC08-F1
#
_cell.length_a   1.000
_cell.length_b   1.000
_cell.length_c   1.000
_cell.angle_alpha   90.00
_cell.angle_beta   90.00
_cell.angle_gamma   90.00
#
_symmetry.space_group_name_H-M   'P 1'
#
loop_
_entity.id
_entity.type
_entity.pdbx_description
1 polymer ?
#
loop_
_entity_poly.entity_id
_entity_poly.type
_entity_poly.pdbx_seq_one_letter_code
_entity_poly.pdbx_strand_id
1 'polypeptide(L)'
;ELLPPLLVADADGRAQTLDARAAGGGRPLLLCLWAGFCAPCVAELPELAARHASGERIVAIALDPPSGLALARERLARAGARFPSYYAPAAPLAPAAGARALEDVLDLDRLTLPTTLRLSAEGRIESIVRGPLKASDGGGR
;
A
#
# COMPACT_ATOMS: atom_id res chain seq x y z
N GLU A 1 -4.84 -12.58 10.63
CA GLU A 1 -3.73 -13.34 10.01
C GLU A 1 -2.47 -12.47 10.00
N LEU A 2 -1.24 -13.01 10.04
CA LEU A 2 -0.03 -12.20 9.92
C LEU A 2 0.27 -11.94 8.44
N LEU A 3 0.46 -10.69 8.04
CA LEU A 3 0.87 -10.39 6.66
C LEU A 3 2.36 -10.76 6.51
N PRO A 4 2.72 -11.70 5.60
CA PRO A 4 4.13 -12.00 5.34
C PRO A 4 4.81 -10.79 4.68
N PRO A 5 6.15 -10.70 4.75
CA PRO A 5 6.87 -9.71 3.94
C PRO A 5 6.50 -9.83 2.46
N LEU A 6 6.33 -8.70 1.78
CA LEU A 6 5.88 -8.65 0.40
C LEU A 6 7.04 -8.28 -0.53
N LEU A 7 7.14 -8.98 -1.66
CA LEU A 7 8.01 -8.60 -2.77
C LEU A 7 7.34 -7.46 -3.53
N VAL A 8 8.00 -6.31 -3.56
CA VAL A 8 7.51 -5.08 -4.19
C VAL A 8 8.64 -4.38 -4.94
N ALA A 9 8.33 -3.35 -5.71
CA ALA A 9 9.32 -2.51 -6.37
C ALA A 9 9.36 -1.09 -5.78
N ASP A 10 10.51 -0.42 -5.89
CA ASP A 10 10.65 1.01 -5.63
C ASP A 10 10.25 1.87 -6.85
N ALA A 11 10.39 3.20 -6.73
CA ALA A 11 10.02 4.16 -7.78
C ALA A 11 10.87 4.08 -9.06
N ASP A 12 11.98 3.35 -9.02
CA ASP A 12 12.87 3.06 -10.14
C ASP A 12 12.69 1.62 -10.66
N GLY A 13 11.71 0.88 -10.13
CA GLY A 13 11.41 -0.50 -10.51
C GLY A 13 12.35 -1.54 -9.89
N ARG A 14 13.18 -1.17 -8.90
CA ARG A 14 14.09 -2.12 -8.25
C ARG A 14 13.36 -2.94 -7.21
N ALA A 15 13.71 -4.23 -7.13
CA ALA A 15 13.18 -5.15 -6.14
C ALA A 15 13.42 -4.65 -4.71
N GLN A 16 12.38 -4.74 -3.87
CA GLN A 16 12.37 -4.41 -2.46
C GLN A 16 11.56 -5.46 -1.70
N THR A 17 11.76 -5.52 -0.38
CA THR A 17 10.92 -6.29 0.52
C THR A 17 10.22 -5.34 1.47
N LEU A 18 8.89 -5.40 1.49
CA LEU A 18 8.06 -4.66 2.44
C LEU A 18 7.70 -5.58 3.60
N ASP A 19 8.29 -5.33 4.76
CA ASP A 19 7.83 -5.88 6.04
C ASP A 19 6.91 -4.85 6.72
N ALA A 20 5.64 -5.21 6.89
CA ALA A 20 4.64 -4.31 7.48
C ALA A 20 4.92 -3.97 8.95
N ARG A 21 5.50 -4.88 9.73
CA ARG A 21 5.85 -4.64 11.13
C ARG A 21 6.99 -3.63 11.23
N ALA A 22 8.01 -3.81 10.38
CA ALA A 22 9.11 -2.85 10.28
C ALA A 22 8.62 -1.48 9.81
N ALA A 23 7.76 -1.42 8.79
CA ALA A 23 7.21 -0.18 8.25
C ALA A 23 6.27 0.54 9.25
N GLY A 24 5.52 -0.21 10.07
CA GLY A 24 4.70 0.34 11.15
C GLY A 24 5.52 0.87 12.33
N GLY A 25 6.73 0.34 12.55
CA GLY A 25 7.61 0.76 13.64
C GLY A 25 6.99 0.54 15.02
N GLY A 26 6.30 -0.58 15.21
CA GLY A 26 5.58 -0.91 16.45
C GLY A 26 4.26 -0.16 16.64
N ARG A 27 3.71 0.44 15.58
CA ARG A 27 2.40 1.09 15.57
C ARG A 27 1.49 0.47 14.50
N PRO A 28 0.16 0.53 14.66
CA PRO A 28 -0.76 0.14 13.61
C PRO A 28 -0.48 0.84 12.28
N LEU A 29 -0.61 0.11 11.18
CA LEU A 29 -0.27 0.53 9.82
C LEU A 29 -1.47 0.35 8.89
N LEU A 30 -1.73 1.37 8.07
CA LEU A 30 -2.63 1.26 6.93
C LEU A 30 -1.81 0.93 5.68
N LEU A 31 -2.04 -0.24 5.09
CA LEU A 31 -1.48 -0.62 3.81
C LEU A 31 -2.52 -0.39 2.71
N CYS A 32 -2.32 0.66 1.92
CA CYS A 32 -3.25 1.11 0.89
C CYS A 32 -2.85 0.55 -0.49
N LEU A 33 -3.73 -0.25 -1.07
CA LEU A 33 -3.61 -0.79 -2.41
C LEU A 33 -4.42 0.11 -3.35
N TRP A 34 -3.74 0.64 -4.37
CA TRP A 34 -4.31 1.68 -5.24
C TRP A 34 -3.74 1.59 -6.65
N ALA A 35 -4.28 2.35 -7.59
CA ALA A 35 -3.69 2.49 -8.92
C ALA A 35 -3.94 3.88 -9.52
N GLY A 36 -3.06 4.34 -10.40
CA GLY A 36 -3.15 5.64 -11.08
C GLY A 36 -4.36 5.75 -12.01
N PHE A 37 -4.82 4.63 -12.59
CA PHE A 37 -6.02 4.57 -13.43
C PHE A 37 -7.34 4.48 -12.62
N CYS A 38 -7.26 4.28 -11.31
CA CYS A 38 -8.41 4.19 -10.42
C CYS A 38 -8.78 5.60 -9.92
N ALA A 39 -9.82 6.21 -10.51
CA ALA A 39 -10.30 7.54 -10.14
C ALA A 39 -10.58 7.72 -8.62
N PRO A 40 -11.31 6.82 -7.92
CA PRO A 40 -11.54 6.98 -6.49
C PRO A 40 -10.25 6.86 -5.67
N CYS A 41 -9.28 6.06 -6.11
CA CYS A 41 -7.98 5.96 -5.48
C CYS A 41 -7.21 7.29 -5.54
N VAL A 42 -7.15 7.90 -6.72
CA VAL A 42 -6.46 9.18 -6.92
C VAL A 42 -7.10 10.30 -6.11
N ALA A 43 -8.43 10.30 -6.00
CA ALA A 43 -9.17 11.27 -5.18
C ALA A 43 -8.89 11.14 -3.68
N GLU A 44 -8.53 9.94 -3.21
CA GLU A 44 -8.25 9.65 -1.79
C GLU A 44 -6.83 10.04 -1.36
N LEU A 45 -5.85 10.07 -2.28
CA LEU A 45 -4.44 10.30 -1.95
C LEU A 45 -4.17 11.57 -1.10
N PRO A 46 -4.81 12.74 -1.32
CA PRO A 46 -4.57 13.92 -0.49
C PRO A 46 -5.00 13.72 0.97
N GLU A 47 -6.09 12.99 1.20
CA GLU A 47 -6.56 12.65 2.55
C GLU A 47 -5.58 11.70 3.24
N LEU A 48 -5.08 10.68 2.53
CA LEU A 48 -4.04 9.80 3.05
C LEU A 48 -2.77 10.59 3.41
N ALA A 49 -2.39 11.57 2.58
CA ALA A 49 -1.24 12.42 2.86
C ALA A 49 -1.44 13.25 4.14
N ALA A 50 -2.64 13.82 4.33
CA ALA A 50 -2.99 14.57 5.53
C ALA A 50 -3.00 13.69 6.79
N ARG A 51 -3.60 12.50 6.71
CA ARG A 51 -3.62 11.52 7.82
C ARG A 51 -2.22 11.06 8.20
N HIS A 52 -1.37 10.80 7.21
CA HIS A 52 0.03 10.48 7.46
C HIS A 52 0.77 11.62 8.17
N ALA A 53 0.57 12.87 7.70
CA ALA A 53 1.14 14.05 8.33
C ALA A 53 0.63 14.27 9.77
N SER A 54 -0.61 13.85 10.07
CA SER A 54 -1.19 13.87 11.43
C SER A 54 -0.69 12.75 12.35
N GLY A 55 0.14 11.84 11.83
CA GLY A 55 0.85 10.83 12.61
C GLY A 55 0.41 9.39 12.35
N GLU A 56 -0.54 9.13 11.46
CA GLU A 56 -0.89 7.76 11.06
C GLU A 56 0.24 7.11 10.25
N ARG A 57 0.47 5.81 10.47
CA ARG A 57 1.39 5.05 9.62
C ARG A 57 0.62 4.58 8.40
N ILE A 58 1.06 5.03 7.24
CA ILE A 58 0.48 4.68 5.95
C ILE A 58 1.62 4.20 5.08
N VAL A 59 1.38 3.13 4.33
CA VAL A 59 2.23 2.64 3.25
C VAL A 59 1.31 2.40 2.07
N ALA A 60 1.73 2.78 0.86
CA ALA A 60 0.95 2.55 -0.35
C ALA A 60 1.67 1.58 -1.29
N ILE A 61 0.92 0.71 -1.95
CA ILE A 61 1.39 -0.09 -3.08
C ILE A 61 0.54 0.27 -4.30
N ALA A 62 1.17 0.85 -5.32
CA ALA A 62 0.53 1.09 -6.61
C ALA A 62 0.51 -0.20 -7.43
N LEU A 63 -0.66 -0.65 -7.85
CA LEU A 63 -0.88 -1.85 -8.66
C LEU A 63 -0.93 -1.55 -10.16
N ASP A 64 -0.44 -0.38 -10.55
CA ASP A 64 -0.30 -0.02 -11.95
C ASP A 64 0.56 -1.05 -12.69
N PRO A 65 0.22 -1.36 -13.96
CA PRO A 65 1.12 -2.14 -14.81
C PRO A 65 2.45 -1.39 -15.00
N PRO A 66 3.50 -2.04 -15.53
CA PRO A 66 4.81 -1.41 -15.74
C PRO A 66 4.76 -0.06 -16.47
N SER A 67 3.86 0.07 -17.46
CA SER A 67 3.65 1.30 -18.23
C SER A 67 3.01 2.44 -17.43
N GLY A 68 2.36 2.15 -16.29
CA GLY A 68 1.69 3.12 -15.42
C GLY A 68 2.55 3.69 -14.30
N LEU A 69 3.81 3.26 -14.15
CA LEU A 69 4.70 3.73 -13.08
C LEU A 69 4.86 5.27 -13.06
N ALA A 70 5.05 5.88 -14.22
CA ALA A 70 5.19 7.33 -14.34
C ALA A 70 3.91 8.06 -13.90
N LEU A 71 2.74 7.53 -14.26
CA LEU A 71 1.44 8.08 -13.86
C LEU A 71 1.27 7.95 -12.34
N ALA A 72 1.52 6.77 -11.76
CA ALA A 72 1.42 6.56 -10.32
C ALA A 72 2.29 7.56 -9.53
N ARG A 73 3.54 7.75 -9.98
CA ARG A 73 4.46 8.75 -9.40
C ARG A 73 3.94 10.18 -9.50
N GLU A 74 3.41 10.57 -10.66
CA GLU A 74 2.81 11.89 -10.86
C GLU A 74 1.63 12.12 -9.88
N ARG A 75 0.75 11.13 -9.73
CA ARG A 75 -0.41 11.24 -8.83
C ARG A 75 -0.01 11.36 -7.37
N LEU A 76 0.97 10.57 -6.90
CA LEU A 76 1.54 10.69 -5.56
C LEU A 76 2.17 12.07 -5.33
N ALA A 77 2.96 12.55 -6.29
CA ALA A 77 3.61 13.86 -6.20
C ALA A 77 2.58 14.99 -6.12
N ARG A 78 1.56 14.96 -6.98
CA ARG A 78 0.47 15.95 -7.00
C ARG A 78 -0.37 15.95 -5.73
N ALA A 79 -0.56 14.79 -5.11
CA ALA A 79 -1.26 14.68 -3.84
C ALA A 79 -0.40 15.14 -2.63
N GLY A 80 0.89 15.45 -2.84
CA GLY A 80 1.79 15.78 -1.75
C GLY A 80 2.09 14.59 -0.84
N ALA A 81 1.90 13.35 -1.32
CA ALA A 81 2.14 12.16 -0.54
C ALA A 81 3.61 12.09 -0.08
N ARG A 82 3.82 11.81 1.20
CA ARG A 82 5.14 11.65 1.83
C ARG A 82 5.32 10.30 2.55
N PHE A 83 4.27 9.49 2.60
CA PHE A 83 4.34 8.14 3.13
C PHE A 83 5.15 7.21 2.18
N PRO A 84 5.78 6.15 2.72
CA PRO A 84 6.45 5.14 1.89
C PRO A 84 5.50 4.58 0.83
N SER A 85 5.98 4.57 -0.42
CA SER A 85 5.21 4.12 -1.57
C SER A 85 6.03 3.12 -2.38
N TYR A 86 5.41 1.98 -2.67
CA TYR A 86 5.95 0.88 -3.45
C TYR A 86 5.06 0.61 -4.65
N TYR A 87 5.53 -0.27 -5.53
CA TYR A 87 4.86 -0.57 -6.79
C TYR A 87 4.79 -2.09 -6.97
N ALA A 88 3.75 -2.56 -7.65
CA ALA A 88 3.70 -3.93 -8.13
C ALA A 88 4.93 -4.19 -9.03
N PRO A 89 5.65 -5.30 -8.83
CA PRO A 89 6.82 -5.60 -9.65
C PRO A 89 6.47 -5.74 -11.13
N ALA A 90 7.30 -5.19 -12.01
CA ALA A 90 7.08 -5.27 -13.45
C ALA A 90 7.39 -6.65 -14.05
N ALA A 91 8.15 -7.45 -13.31
CA ALA A 91 8.50 -8.83 -13.62
C ALA A 91 8.60 -9.60 -12.28
N PRO A 92 8.47 -10.94 -12.31
CA PRO A 92 8.68 -11.74 -11.11
C PRO A 92 10.03 -11.43 -10.47
N LEU A 93 10.00 -11.07 -9.19
CA LEU A 93 11.22 -10.78 -8.44
C LEU A 93 11.82 -12.09 -7.93
N ALA A 94 13.15 -12.12 -7.83
CA ALA A 94 13.83 -13.23 -7.19
C ALA A 94 13.29 -13.39 -5.75
N PRO A 95 13.02 -14.62 -5.29
CA PRO A 95 12.55 -14.84 -3.93
C PRO A 95 13.56 -14.26 -2.93
N ALA A 96 13.12 -13.31 -2.11
CA ALA A 96 13.82 -12.94 -0.90
C ALA A 96 13.35 -13.85 0.23
N ALA A 97 14.26 -14.25 1.12
CA ALA A 97 13.94 -15.19 2.20
C ALA A 97 12.74 -14.71 3.02
N GLY A 98 11.66 -15.50 3.04
CA GLY A 98 10.44 -15.21 3.78
C GLY A 98 9.48 -14.22 3.13
N ALA A 99 9.86 -13.58 2.01
CA ALA A 99 8.98 -12.68 1.26
C ALA A 99 8.11 -13.44 0.26
N ARG A 100 6.91 -12.93 -0.02
CA ARG A 100 5.93 -13.51 -0.93
C ARG A 100 5.53 -12.52 -2.02
N ALA A 101 5.19 -13.04 -3.20
CA ALA A 101 4.62 -12.20 -4.25
C ALA A 101 3.28 -11.63 -3.79
N LEU A 102 2.88 -10.48 -4.33
CA LEU A 102 1.65 -9.81 -3.87
C LEU A 102 0.42 -10.64 -4.23
N GLU A 103 0.43 -11.24 -5.42
CA GLU A 103 -0.60 -12.13 -5.96
C GLU A 103 -0.74 -13.46 -5.19
N ASP A 104 0.31 -13.92 -4.50
CA ASP A 104 0.26 -15.11 -3.65
C ASP A 104 -0.47 -14.85 -2.32
N VAL A 105 -0.54 -13.58 -1.93
CA VAL A 105 -1.10 -13.13 -0.65
C VAL A 105 -2.48 -12.50 -0.84
N LEU A 106 -2.69 -11.85 -1.97
CA LEU A 106 -3.91 -11.12 -2.30
C LEU A 106 -4.37 -11.52 -3.69
N ASP A 107 -5.66 -11.86 -3.81
CA ASP A 107 -6.29 -12.07 -5.11
C ASP A 107 -6.44 -10.73 -5.84
N LEU A 108 -5.41 -10.36 -6.62
CA LEU A 108 -5.33 -9.08 -7.31
C LEU A 108 -6.38 -8.93 -8.42
N ASP A 109 -6.78 -10.05 -9.03
CA ASP A 109 -7.81 -10.07 -10.09
C ASP A 109 -9.20 -9.73 -9.53
N ARG A 110 -9.47 -10.12 -8.29
CA ARG A 110 -10.74 -9.85 -7.60
C ARG A 110 -10.65 -8.69 -6.60
N LEU A 111 -9.50 -8.03 -6.50
CA LEU A 111 -9.28 -6.96 -5.55
C LEU A 111 -10.08 -5.72 -5.97
N THR A 112 -10.90 -5.20 -5.05
CA THR A 112 -11.60 -3.92 -5.27
C THR A 112 -10.65 -2.76 -4.97
N LEU A 113 -10.49 -1.81 -5.88
CA LEU A 113 -9.66 -0.63 -5.65
C LEU A 113 -10.49 0.63 -5.32
N PRO A 114 -10.04 1.49 -4.38
CA PRO A 114 -8.93 1.23 -3.45
C PRO A 114 -9.30 0.14 -2.42
N THR A 115 -8.29 -0.55 -1.90
CA THR A 115 -8.44 -1.42 -0.71
C THR A 115 -7.39 -1.03 0.32
N THR A 116 -7.79 -0.91 1.58
CA THR A 116 -6.85 -0.68 2.68
C THR A 116 -6.88 -1.85 3.65
N LEU A 117 -5.71 -2.45 3.88
CA LEU A 117 -5.52 -3.40 4.98
C LEU A 117 -5.14 -2.62 6.23
N ARG A 118 -5.88 -2.81 7.32
CA ARG A 118 -5.48 -2.32 8.64
C ARG A 118 -4.67 -3.39 9.33
N LEU A 119 -3.45 -3.03 9.68
CA LEU A 119 -2.47 -3.92 10.27
C LEU A 119 -2.21 -3.49 11.72
N SER A 120 -2.17 -4.45 12.64
CA SER A 120 -1.72 -4.21 14.02
C SER A 120 -0.24 -3.82 14.05
N ALA A 121 0.25 -3.41 15.23
CA ALA A 121 1.68 -3.11 15.43
C ALA A 121 2.62 -4.29 15.13
N GLU A 122 2.10 -5.52 15.19
CA GLU A 122 2.80 -6.77 14.89
C GLU A 122 2.67 -7.18 13.42
N GLY A 123 1.98 -6.40 12.59
CA GLY A 123 1.76 -6.71 11.17
C GLY A 123 0.59 -7.66 10.90
N ARG A 124 -0.32 -7.85 11.86
CA ARG A 124 -1.51 -8.71 11.67
C ARG A 124 -2.62 -7.96 10.96
N ILE A 125 -3.23 -8.56 9.93
CA ILE A 125 -4.43 -8.05 9.29
C ILE A 125 -5.59 -8.13 10.29
N GLU A 126 -6.06 -6.97 10.74
CA GLU A 126 -7.19 -6.81 11.66
C GLU A 126 -8.49 -6.57 10.90
N SER A 127 -8.44 -5.79 9.81
CA SER A 127 -9.60 -5.56 8.94
C SER A 127 -9.18 -5.15 7.54
N ILE A 128 -10.12 -5.29 6.60
CA ILE A 128 -9.97 -4.93 5.19
C ILE A 128 -11.08 -3.95 4.83
N VAL A 129 -10.71 -2.73 4.45
CA VAL A 129 -11.63 -1.73 3.91
C VAL A 129 -11.60 -1.80 2.41
N ARG A 130 -12.77 -1.95 1.79
CA ARG A 130 -12.94 -1.92 0.33
C ARG A 130 -13.62 -0.61 -0.04
N GLY A 131 -13.01 0.13 -0.96
CA GLY A 131 -13.37 1.49 -1.29
C GLY A 131 -12.62 2.53 -0.43
N PRO A 132 -12.84 3.84 -0.70
CA PRO A 132 -12.13 4.90 -0.01
C PRO A 132 -12.37 4.89 1.50
N LEU A 133 -11.31 5.13 2.26
CA LEU A 133 -11.33 5.39 3.69
C LEU A 133 -12.17 6.63 3.97
N LYS A 134 -13.07 6.49 4.94
CA LYS A 134 -13.88 7.57 5.50
C LYS A 134 -13.21 8.08 6.77
N ALA A 135 -13.56 9.29 7.22
CA ALA A 135 -13.03 9.84 8.47
C ALA A 135 -13.28 8.92 9.69
N SER A 136 -14.38 8.16 9.68
CA SER A 136 -14.74 7.19 10.72
C SER A 136 -13.91 5.91 10.72
N ASP A 137 -13.06 5.71 9.70
CA ASP A 137 -12.23 4.53 9.54
C ASP A 137 -10.90 4.64 10.34
N GLY A 138 -10.67 5.76 11.03
CA GLY A 138 -9.55 5.97 11.93
C GLY A 138 -9.90 5.66 13.39
N GLY A 139 -9.64 4.44 13.83
CA GLY A 139 -9.49 4.11 15.26
C GLY A 139 -10.64 3.32 15.87
N GLY A 140 -10.35 2.05 16.19
CA GLY A 140 -10.90 1.41 17.37
C GLY A 140 -10.03 1.80 18.56
N ARG A 141 -10.68 2.31 19.62
CA ARG A 141 -10.08 2.46 20.96
C ARG A 141 -9.59 1.12 21.50
#